data_AF-A0A9D8LJT6-F1
#
_entry.id   AF-A0A9D8LJT6-F1
#
_cell.length_a   1.000
_cell.length_b   1.000
_cell.length_c   1.000
_cell.angle_alpha   90.00
_cell.angle_beta   90.00
_cell.angle_gamma   90.00
#
_symmetry.space_group_name_H-M   'P 1'
#
loop_
_entity.id
_entity.type
_entity.pdbx_description
1 polymer ?
#
loop_
_entity_poly.entity_id
_entity_poly.type
_entity_poly.pdbx_seq_one_letter_code
_entity_poly.pdbx_strand_id
1 'polypeptide(L)'
;MAADPNASPPFWRTKTLEEMSEAEWESLCDGCGRCCLVKLEDEDTGRILATDIGCRLFDAGTCRCRDYENRSQTVPDCVTLTPDEVRTLSWLPPTCAYRLVGEGKDL
;
A
#
# COMPACT_ATOMS: atom_id res chain seq x y z
N MET A 1 0.23 -12.35 -22.56
CA MET A 1 1.49 -11.66 -22.91
C MET A 1 2.64 -12.61 -22.69
N ALA A 2 3.48 -12.84 -23.71
CA ALA A 2 4.70 -13.60 -23.57
C ALA A 2 5.78 -12.69 -22.96
N ALA A 3 6.41 -13.12 -21.87
CA ALA A 3 7.53 -12.40 -21.27
C ALA A 3 8.76 -12.50 -22.20
N ASP A 4 9.43 -11.38 -22.45
CA ASP A 4 10.69 -11.33 -23.20
C ASP A 4 11.77 -12.14 -22.46
N PRO A 5 12.38 -13.17 -23.09
CA PRO A 5 13.35 -14.05 -22.43
C PRO A 5 14.71 -13.39 -22.12
N ASN A 6 14.88 -12.11 -22.46
CA ASN A 6 16.07 -11.30 -22.20
C ASN A 6 15.82 -10.15 -21.21
N ALA A 7 14.61 -10.01 -20.67
CA ALA A 7 14.34 -9.02 -19.64
C ALA A 7 14.83 -9.55 -18.28
N SER A 8 15.75 -8.82 -17.64
CA SER A 8 16.08 -9.07 -16.24
C SER A 8 14.80 -9.12 -15.40
N PRO A 9 14.71 -10.04 -14.42
CA PRO A 9 13.54 -10.11 -13.56
C PRO A 9 13.29 -8.75 -12.90
N PRO A 10 12.02 -8.36 -12.71
CA PRO A 10 11.70 -7.10 -12.05
C PRO A 10 12.32 -7.02 -10.65
N PHE A 11 12.65 -5.80 -10.21
CA PHE A 11 13.37 -5.60 -8.95
C PHE A 11 12.62 -6.16 -7.73
N TRP A 12 11.28 -6.13 -7.73
CA TRP A 12 10.47 -6.68 -6.64
C TRP A 12 10.54 -8.21 -6.51
N ARG A 13 11.08 -8.91 -7.52
CA ARG A 13 11.34 -10.35 -7.45
C ARG A 13 12.76 -10.68 -7.01
N THR A 14 13.67 -9.71 -7.00
CA THR A 14 15.09 -9.93 -6.71
C THR A 14 15.56 -9.26 -5.43
N LYS A 15 14.92 -8.16 -5.02
CA LYS A 15 15.21 -7.42 -3.80
C LYS A 15 14.20 -7.74 -2.70
N THR A 16 14.66 -7.81 -1.46
CA THR A 16 13.80 -7.74 -0.28
C THR A 16 13.23 -6.33 -0.10
N LEU A 17 12.22 -6.17 0.75
CA LEU A 17 11.63 -4.85 1.01
C LEU A 17 12.66 -3.85 1.56
N GLU A 18 13.62 -4.33 2.35
CA GLU A 18 14.68 -3.54 2.96
C GLU A 18 15.79 -3.14 1.98
N GLU A 19 15.92 -3.85 0.86
CA GLU A 19 16.88 -3.54 -0.20
C GLU A 19 16.34 -2.52 -1.21
N MET A 20 15.06 -2.17 -1.12
CA MET A 20 14.43 -1.19 -2.00
C MET A 20 14.77 0.23 -1.56
N SER A 21 15.14 1.05 -2.53
CA SER A 21 15.15 2.50 -2.33
C SER A 21 13.72 3.02 -2.14
N GLU A 22 13.59 4.21 -1.56
CA GLU A 22 12.29 4.88 -1.39
C GLU A 22 11.57 5.03 -2.74
N ALA A 23 12.30 5.37 -3.81
CA ALA A 23 11.72 5.48 -5.15
C ALA A 23 11.20 4.14 -5.69
N GLU A 24 11.95 3.04 -5.47
CA GLU A 24 11.51 1.69 -5.85
C GLU A 24 10.28 1.28 -5.03
N TRP A 25 10.28 1.54 -3.73
CA TRP A 25 9.16 1.28 -2.84
C TRP A 25 7.90 2.03 -3.28
N GLU A 26 7.98 3.35 -3.44
CA GLU A 26 6.84 4.16 -3.86
C GLU A 26 6.34 3.77 -5.26
N SER A 27 7.21 3.29 -6.14
CA SER A 27 6.82 2.79 -7.47
C SER A 27 5.98 1.50 -7.45
N LEU A 28 5.96 0.75 -6.34
CA LEU A 28 5.07 -0.39 -6.18
C LEU A 28 3.61 0.03 -6.06
N CYS A 29 3.33 1.24 -5.60
CA CYS A 29 1.96 1.70 -5.39
C CYS A 29 1.19 1.77 -6.72
N ASP A 30 0.14 0.96 -6.85
CA ASP A 30 -0.76 0.95 -8.01
C ASP A 30 -1.81 2.07 -8.00
N GLY A 31 -1.82 2.91 -6.95
CA GLY A 31 -2.76 4.02 -6.81
C GLY A 31 -4.20 3.59 -6.55
N CYS A 32 -4.43 2.41 -5.96
CA CYS A 32 -5.79 1.92 -5.69
C CYS A 32 -6.56 2.71 -4.61
N GLY A 33 -5.91 3.57 -3.83
CA GLY A 33 -6.54 4.44 -2.82
C GLY A 33 -7.06 3.74 -1.55
N ARG A 34 -7.04 2.40 -1.49
CA ARG A 34 -7.60 1.63 -0.36
C ARG A 34 -6.91 1.88 0.98
N CYS A 35 -5.62 2.21 0.97
CA CYS A 35 -4.90 2.62 2.19
C CYS A 35 -5.39 3.97 2.75
N CYS A 36 -6.01 4.84 1.93
CA CYS A 36 -6.52 6.15 2.32
C CYS A 36 -7.97 6.15 2.86
N LEU A 37 -8.68 5.02 2.74
CA LEU A 37 -10.05 4.88 3.22
C LEU A 37 -10.08 4.64 4.73
N VAL A 38 -11.15 5.04 5.41
CA VAL A 38 -11.35 4.79 6.83
C VAL A 38 -11.60 3.30 7.05
N LYS A 39 -10.96 2.76 8.10
CA LYS A 39 -11.16 1.39 8.58
C LYS A 39 -11.90 1.45 9.89
N LEU A 40 -12.88 0.57 10.06
CA LEU A 40 -13.59 0.37 11.32
C LEU A 40 -13.15 -0.97 11.90
N GLU A 41 -12.78 -0.98 13.17
CA GLU A 41 -12.49 -2.20 13.91
C GLU A 41 -13.68 -2.52 14.80
N ASP A 42 -14.16 -3.75 14.70
CA ASP A 42 -15.21 -4.29 15.57
C ASP A 42 -14.64 -4.55 16.97
N GLU A 43 -15.26 -3.98 18.01
CA GLU A 43 -14.71 -4.00 19.37
C GLU A 43 -14.71 -5.40 20.01
N ASP A 44 -15.64 -6.26 19.62
CA ASP A 44 -15.78 -7.61 20.19
C ASP A 44 -14.88 -8.63 19.49
N THR A 45 -14.67 -8.47 18.18
CA THR A 45 -14.00 -9.47 17.34
C THR A 45 -12.63 -9.03 16.81
N GLY A 46 -12.29 -7.74 16.88
CA GLY A 46 -11.10 -7.17 16.26
C GLY A 46 -11.13 -7.21 14.73
N ARG A 47 -12.30 -7.47 14.12
CA ARG A 47 -12.43 -7.54 12.68
C ARG A 47 -12.37 -6.14 12.07
N ILE A 48 -11.48 -5.97 11.11
CA ILE A 48 -11.34 -4.70 10.38
C ILE A 48 -12.20 -4.70 9.13
N LEU A 49 -13.05 -3.68 9.00
CA LEU A 49 -13.95 -3.43 7.89
C LEU A 49 -13.47 -2.20 7.12
N ALA A 50 -13.28 -2.35 5.82
CA ALA A 50 -13.02 -1.23 4.93
C ALA A 50 -14.32 -0.48 4.62
N THR A 51 -14.25 0.84 4.57
CA THR A 51 -15.35 1.70 4.15
C THR A 51 -15.03 2.38 2.81
N ASP A 52 -16.02 2.99 2.18
CA ASP A 52 -15.82 3.86 1.01
C ASP A 52 -15.61 5.34 1.40
N ILE A 53 -15.30 5.61 2.67
CA ILE A 53 -15.10 6.95 3.20
C ILE A 53 -13.60 7.26 3.21
N GLY A 54 -13.16 8.19 2.38
CA GLY A 54 -11.78 8.69 2.39
C GLY A 54 -11.52 9.71 3.50
N CYS A 55 -10.25 9.90 3.85
CA CYS A 55 -9.85 11.00 4.74
C CYS A 55 -9.99 12.37 4.05
N ARG A 56 -9.76 13.46 4.79
CA ARG A 56 -9.87 14.85 4.28
C ARG A 56 -8.94 15.18 3.10
N LEU A 57 -7.86 14.40 2.92
CA LEU A 57 -6.91 14.56 1.81
C LEU A 57 -7.19 13.62 0.63
N PHE A 58 -8.13 12.68 0.76
CA PHE A 58 -8.42 11.72 -0.29
C PHE A 58 -9.20 12.38 -1.43
N ASP A 59 -8.75 12.17 -2.65
CA ASP A 59 -9.44 12.57 -3.87
C ASP A 59 -10.09 11.34 -4.53
N ALA A 60 -11.42 11.25 -4.41
CA ALA A 60 -12.18 10.13 -4.95
C ALA A 60 -12.22 10.08 -6.49
N GLY A 61 -11.95 11.20 -7.18
CA GLY A 61 -11.91 11.24 -8.65
C GLY A 61 -10.63 10.65 -9.23
N THR A 62 -9.53 10.75 -8.48
CA THR A 62 -8.20 10.26 -8.91
C THR A 62 -7.71 9.06 -8.10
N CYS A 63 -8.42 8.67 -7.04
CA CYS A 63 -8.01 7.66 -6.05
C CYS A 63 -6.66 7.96 -5.38
N ARG A 64 -6.29 9.24 -5.27
CA ARG A 64 -4.98 9.68 -4.76
C ARG A 64 -5.11 10.61 -3.57
N CYS A 65 -4.06 10.66 -2.76
CA CYS A 65 -3.92 11.68 -1.73
C CYS A 65 -3.54 13.02 -2.39
N ARG A 66 -4.22 14.10 -2.01
CA ARG A 66 -3.94 15.46 -2.49
C ARG A 66 -2.63 16.04 -1.97
N ASP A 67 -2.16 15.53 -0.83
CA ASP A 67 -0.92 15.94 -0.19
C ASP A 67 -0.25 14.71 0.43
N TYR A 68 0.25 13.83 -0.44
CA TYR A 68 0.85 12.56 -0.02
C TYR A 68 2.10 12.78 0.84
N GLU A 69 2.92 13.78 0.52
CA GLU A 69 4.18 14.07 1.23
C GLU A 69 3.93 14.53 2.67
N ASN A 70 2.93 15.39 2.93
CA ASN A 70 2.64 15.91 4.27
C ASN A 70 1.44 15.23 4.94
N ARG A 71 1.02 14.06 4.43
CA ARG A 71 -0.22 13.39 4.85
C ARG A 71 -0.31 13.09 6.35
N SER A 72 0.79 12.63 6.95
CA SER A 72 0.85 12.25 8.38
C SER A 72 0.87 13.45 9.32
N GLN A 73 1.39 14.59 8.86
CA GLN A 73 1.34 15.85 9.61
C GLN A 73 -0.10 16.42 9.64
N THR A 74 -0.83 16.19 8.54
CA THR A 74 -2.16 16.73 8.31
C THR A 74 -3.27 15.83 8.87
N VAL A 75 -3.09 14.52 8.79
CA VAL A 75 -4.02 13.48 9.24
C VAL A 75 -3.22 12.52 10.14
N PRO A 76 -3.30 12.68 11.47
CA PRO A 76 -2.51 11.87 12.41
C PRO A 76 -2.74 10.35 12.28
N ASP A 77 -3.97 9.94 11.94
CA ASP A 77 -4.33 8.54 11.69
C ASP A 77 -3.90 8.01 10.31
N CYS A 78 -3.23 8.83 9.48
CA CYS A 78 -2.75 8.37 8.19
C CYS A 78 -1.53 7.46 8.38
N VAL A 79 -1.73 6.17 8.12
CA VAL A 79 -0.65 5.19 8.17
C VAL A 79 0.42 5.47 7.10
N THR A 80 1.68 5.34 7.49
CA THR A 80 2.82 5.30 6.56
C THR A 80 3.13 3.84 6.29
N LEU A 81 2.94 3.39 5.05
CA LEU A 81 3.24 2.02 4.65
C LEU A 81 4.76 1.84 4.54
N THR A 82 5.43 1.58 5.65
CA THR A 82 6.82 1.13 5.66
C THR A 82 6.88 -0.40 5.51
N PRO A 83 8.04 -0.99 5.17
CA PRO A 83 8.22 -2.43 5.14
C PRO A 83 7.78 -3.15 6.44
N ASP A 84 8.07 -2.56 7.60
CA ASP A 84 7.67 -3.10 8.91
C ASP A 84 6.15 -3.02 9.12
N GLU A 85 5.53 -1.88 8.80
CA GLU A 85 4.08 -1.71 8.91
C GLU A 85 3.34 -2.70 7.99
N VAL A 86 3.78 -2.87 6.74
CA VAL A 86 3.11 -3.77 5.79
C VAL A 86 3.10 -5.23 6.29
N ARG A 87 4.07 -5.64 7.12
CA ARG A 87 4.12 -6.97 7.72
C ARG A 87 3.15 -7.16 8.89
N THR A 88 2.78 -6.06 9.57
CA THR A 88 1.93 -6.10 10.76
C THR A 88 0.48 -5.75 10.45
N LEU A 89 0.23 -4.94 9.41
CA LEU A 89 -1.12 -4.51 9.02
C LEU A 89 -1.93 -5.65 8.41
N SER A 90 -2.91 -6.16 9.17
CA SER A 90 -3.80 -7.24 8.76
C SER A 90 -4.89 -6.84 7.77
N TRP A 91 -5.14 -5.54 7.62
CA TRP A 91 -6.27 -5.00 6.85
C TRP A 91 -5.93 -4.60 5.42
N LEU A 92 -4.65 -4.66 5.01
CA LEU A 92 -4.27 -4.37 3.64
C LEU A 92 -4.97 -5.35 2.68
N PRO A 93 -5.55 -4.86 1.57
CA PRO A 93 -6.26 -5.72 0.64
C PRO A 93 -5.30 -6.78 0.08
N PRO A 94 -5.78 -7.99 -0.25
CA PRO A 94 -4.93 -9.06 -0.77
C PRO A 94 -4.27 -8.73 -2.10
N THR A 95 -4.75 -7.69 -2.79
CA THR A 95 -4.18 -7.17 -4.05
C THR A 95 -3.23 -5.98 -3.83
N CYS A 96 -2.95 -5.58 -2.59
CA CYS A 96 -2.02 -4.47 -2.33
C CYS A 96 -0.62 -4.86 -2.79
N ALA A 97 -0.01 -4.06 -3.65
CA ALA A 97 1.31 -4.34 -4.20
C ALA A 97 2.37 -4.55 -3.11
N TYR A 98 2.41 -3.70 -2.10
CA TYR A 98 3.33 -3.83 -0.96
C TYR A 98 3.15 -5.16 -0.23
N ARG A 99 1.90 -5.58 -0.02
CA ARG A 99 1.58 -6.85 0.63
C ARG A 99 1.99 -8.04 -0.23
N LEU A 100 1.68 -8.01 -1.52
CA LEU A 100 2.05 -9.08 -2.46
C LEU A 100 3.56 -9.28 -2.48
N VAL A 101 4.32 -8.21 -2.68
CA VAL A 101 5.78 -8.26 -2.71
C VAL A 101 6.35 -8.68 -1.34
N GLY A 102 5.79 -8.19 -0.23
CA GLY A 102 6.17 -8.60 1.11
C GLY A 102 5.91 -10.09 1.41
N GLU A 103 4.89 -10.68 0.79
CA GLU A 103 4.58 -12.11 0.83
C GLU A 103 5.38 -12.93 -0.21
N GLY A 104 6.28 -12.30 -0.98
CA GLY A 104 7.06 -12.95 -2.05
C GLY A 104 6.23 -13.32 -3.29
N LYS A 105 5.06 -12.70 -3.47
CA LYS A 105 4.18 -12.87 -4.63
C LYS A 105 4.49 -11.84 -5.71
N ASP A 106 3.97 -12.11 -6.90
CA ASP A 106 4.09 -11.22 -8.05
C ASP A 106 2.94 -10.20 -8.12
N LEU A 107 3.17 -9.11 -8.87
CA LEU A 107 2.24 -8.00 -9.10
C LEU A 107 1.34 -8.20 -10.33
#